data_AF-A0A946GZR7-F1
#
_entry.id   AF-A0A946GZR7-F1
#
_cell.length_a   1.000
_cell.length_b   1.000
_cell.length_c   1.000
_cell.angle_alpha   90.00
_cell.angle_beta   90.00
_cell.angle_gamma   90.00
#
_symmetry.space_group_name_H-M   'P 1'
#
loop_
_entity.id
_entity.type
_entity.pdbx_description
1 polymer ?
#
loop_
_entity_poly.entity_id
_entity_poly.type
_entity_poly.pdbx_seq_one_letter_code
_entity_poly.pdbx_strand_id
1 'polypeptide(L)'
;MTSVFSYDPYRRIGVEGPIERLKQSNGYGERVVDPEPRGRIHDEHIKKFPNLTHLRHVGLGYSHITDESVADVCAGSHLEYLGLSFNAITDETIVHISRHPGLQHLTIIDTAISDNGTRRLRKALRSCRVIR
;
A
#
# COMPACT_ATOMS: atom_id res chain seq x y z
N MET A 1 -0.59 34.60 -15.60
CA MET A 1 -0.46 34.39 -14.14
C MET A 1 -1.31 33.19 -13.78
N THR A 2 -0.66 32.03 -13.63
CA THR A 2 -1.33 30.73 -13.51
C THR A 2 -1.73 30.50 -12.06
N SER A 3 -3.04 30.53 -11.79
CA SER A 3 -3.61 30.16 -10.49
C SER A 3 -3.62 28.64 -10.39
N VAL A 4 -2.95 28.10 -9.37
CA VAL A 4 -2.85 26.67 -9.12
C VAL A 4 -4.16 26.21 -8.44
N PHE A 5 -4.91 25.34 -9.11
CA PHE A 5 -6.04 24.65 -8.48
C PHE A 5 -5.49 23.62 -7.48
N SER A 6 -5.62 23.90 -6.19
CA SER A 6 -5.41 22.89 -5.15
C SER A 6 -6.64 22.00 -5.10
N TYR A 7 -6.48 20.73 -5.43
CA TYR A 7 -7.48 19.69 -5.23
C TYR A 7 -7.64 19.45 -3.73
N ASP A 8 -8.78 19.85 -3.17
CA ASP A 8 -9.18 19.54 -1.79
C ASP A 8 -10.18 18.37 -1.82
N PRO A 9 -9.73 17.13 -1.59
CA PRO A 9 -10.57 15.93 -1.65
C PRO A 9 -11.60 15.83 -0.51
N TYR A 10 -11.68 16.81 0.40
CA TYR A 10 -12.54 16.74 1.59
C TYR A 10 -13.73 17.71 1.58
N ARG A 11 -13.95 18.44 0.48
CA ARG A 11 -15.14 19.31 0.36
C ARG A 11 -16.41 18.47 0.20
N ARG A 12 -17.03 18.12 1.35
CA ARG A 12 -18.26 17.32 1.48
C ARG A 12 -19.38 17.87 0.59
N ILE A 13 -19.83 17.05 -0.36
CA ILE A 13 -21.15 17.17 -0.99
C ILE A 13 -22.17 16.48 -0.08
N GLY A 14 -23.19 17.23 0.30
CA GLY A 14 -24.20 16.82 1.28
C GLY A 14 -25.02 15.63 0.82
N VAL A 15 -25.29 14.72 1.75
CA VAL A 15 -26.44 13.82 1.72
C VAL A 15 -26.98 13.69 3.15
N GLU A 16 -28.21 14.16 3.32
CA GLU A 16 -29.00 14.07 4.55
C GLU A 16 -29.61 12.66 4.69
N GLY A 17 -29.56 12.10 5.90
CA GLY A 17 -30.18 10.84 6.32
C GLY A 17 -30.05 10.70 7.85
N PRO A 18 -31.01 10.05 8.55
CA PRO A 18 -31.45 10.47 9.88
C PRO A 18 -30.35 10.35 10.94
N ILE A 19 -29.89 11.51 11.39
CA ILE A 19 -28.96 11.69 12.50
C ILE A 19 -29.78 11.59 13.79
N GLU A 20 -29.85 10.41 14.39
CA GLU A 20 -30.20 10.28 15.81
C GLU A 20 -29.01 10.78 16.64
N ARG A 21 -29.04 12.09 16.92
CA ARG A 21 -28.17 12.76 17.89
C ARG A 21 -28.53 12.28 19.29
N LEU A 22 -27.65 11.52 19.93
CA LEU A 22 -27.51 11.62 21.38
C LEU A 22 -26.44 12.68 21.69
N LYS A 23 -26.89 13.75 22.36
CA LYS A 23 -26.14 14.97 22.67
C LYS A 23 -25.20 14.76 23.86
N GLN A 24 -23.94 15.11 23.64
CA GLN A 24 -23.01 15.91 24.47
C GLN A 24 -22.73 15.51 25.92
N SER A 25 -21.43 15.46 26.28
CA SER A 25 -20.80 16.59 26.99
C SER A 25 -19.34 16.31 27.41
N ASN A 26 -18.44 17.06 26.76
CA ASN A 26 -17.25 17.74 27.29
C ASN A 26 -16.12 16.98 28.01
N GLY A 27 -14.94 17.12 27.41
CA GLY A 27 -13.68 17.30 28.14
C GLY A 27 -12.66 16.17 27.93
N TYR A 28 -11.92 16.21 26.82
CA TYR A 28 -10.80 15.31 26.48
C TYR A 28 -11.19 13.81 26.25
N GLY A 29 -11.26 13.37 24.98
CA GLY A 29 -11.60 12.00 24.53
C GLY A 29 -13.07 11.91 24.08
N GLU A 30 -13.48 11.28 22.97
CA GLU A 30 -12.89 10.24 22.14
C GLU A 30 -12.56 10.73 20.72
N ARG A 31 -11.37 10.39 20.25
CA ARG A 31 -11.07 10.44 18.82
C ARG A 31 -11.84 9.27 18.21
N VAL A 32 -12.93 9.54 17.48
CA VAL A 32 -13.43 8.58 16.49
C VAL A 32 -12.33 8.50 15.44
N VAL A 33 -11.37 7.60 15.68
CA VAL A 33 -10.49 7.11 14.63
C VAL A 33 -11.44 6.35 13.73
N ASP A 34 -11.78 6.88 12.57
CA ASP A 34 -12.45 6.10 11.53
C ASP A 34 -11.62 4.80 11.35
N PRO A 35 -12.12 3.61 11.73
CA PRO A 35 -11.24 2.45 11.87
C PRO A 35 -11.07 1.66 10.57
N GLU A 36 -11.54 2.15 9.42
CA GLU A 36 -11.43 1.37 8.18
C GLU A 36 -10.55 2.07 7.12
N PRO A 37 -9.27 1.67 7.03
CA PRO A 37 -8.44 2.02 5.89
C PRO A 37 -9.08 1.48 4.59
N ARG A 38 -9.05 2.27 3.53
CA ARG A 38 -9.90 2.15 2.34
C ARG A 38 -9.56 1.00 1.35
N GLY A 39 -8.81 -0.02 1.77
CA GLY A 39 -8.48 -1.19 0.92
C GLY A 39 -9.48 -2.34 1.06
N ARG A 40 -9.86 -3.01 -0.03
CA ARG A 40 -10.71 -4.25 0.03
C ARG A 40 -9.90 -5.55 -0.01
N ILE A 41 -8.60 -5.49 -0.28
CA ILE A 41 -7.72 -6.66 -0.41
C ILE A 41 -6.92 -6.82 0.88
N HIS A 42 -6.99 -8.02 1.46
CA HIS A 42 -6.26 -8.47 2.67
C HIS A 42 -5.44 -9.72 2.37
N ASP A 43 -4.52 -10.10 3.26
CA ASP A 43 -3.66 -11.28 3.09
C ASP A 43 -4.42 -12.58 2.78
N GLU A 44 -5.56 -12.78 3.42
CA GLU A 44 -6.45 -13.93 3.21
C GLU A 44 -6.94 -14.05 1.75
N HIS A 45 -6.98 -12.95 1.00
CA HIS A 45 -7.37 -12.95 -0.40
C HIS A 45 -6.22 -13.44 -1.28
N ILE A 46 -4.99 -13.04 -0.97
CA ILE A 46 -3.79 -13.46 -1.70
C ILE A 46 -3.54 -14.96 -1.51
N LYS A 47 -3.70 -15.46 -0.28
CA LYS A 47 -3.53 -16.89 0.06
C LYS A 47 -4.48 -17.83 -0.72
N LYS A 48 -5.61 -17.32 -1.23
CA LYS A 48 -6.55 -18.10 -2.06
C LYS A 48 -6.05 -18.35 -3.49
N PHE A 49 -4.98 -17.67 -3.91
CA PHE A 49 -4.39 -17.83 -5.23
C PHE A 49 -2.97 -18.38 -5.12
N PRO A 50 -2.80 -19.67 -4.75
CA PRO A 50 -1.49 -20.29 -4.78
C PRO A 50 -0.99 -20.40 -6.22
N ASN A 51 0.33 -20.36 -6.41
CA ASN A 51 1.01 -20.57 -7.70
C ASN A 51 0.74 -19.50 -8.77
N LEU A 52 0.90 -18.23 -8.41
CA LEU A 52 0.86 -17.09 -9.35
C LEU A 52 2.11 -17.01 -10.25
N THR A 53 2.45 -18.10 -10.92
CA THR A 53 3.77 -18.35 -11.53
C THR A 53 4.10 -17.53 -12.79
N HIS A 54 3.10 -16.83 -13.34
CA HIS A 54 3.23 -16.09 -14.59
C HIS A 54 2.98 -14.59 -14.42
N LEU A 55 2.92 -14.09 -13.19
CA LEU A 55 2.71 -12.66 -12.95
C LEU A 55 3.95 -11.86 -13.35
N ARG A 56 3.68 -10.79 -14.11
CA ARG A 56 4.66 -9.78 -14.52
C ARG A 56 4.32 -8.39 -13.97
N HIS A 57 3.04 -8.06 -13.85
CA HIS A 57 2.57 -6.75 -13.43
C HIS A 57 1.56 -6.91 -12.30
N VAL A 58 1.91 -6.45 -11.10
CA VAL A 58 1.07 -6.57 -9.91
C VAL A 58 0.89 -5.22 -9.24
N GLY A 59 -0.36 -4.78 -9.09
CA GLY A 59 -0.73 -3.58 -8.35
C GLY A 59 -1.55 -3.95 -7.12
N LEU A 60 -0.95 -3.77 -5.94
CA LEU A 60 -1.55 -4.02 -4.63
C LEU A 60 -1.45 -2.78 -3.73
N GLY A 61 -1.36 -1.58 -4.33
CA GLY A 61 -1.37 -0.34 -3.57
C GLY A 61 -2.73 -0.10 -2.90
N TYR A 62 -2.74 0.60 -1.76
CA TYR A 62 -3.95 0.82 -0.95
C TYR A 62 -4.66 -0.48 -0.61
N SER A 63 -3.89 -1.51 -0.31
CA SER A 63 -4.40 -2.78 0.19
C SER A 63 -4.08 -2.87 1.69
N HIS A 64 -4.53 -3.93 2.32
CA HIS A 64 -4.23 -4.26 3.71
C HIS A 64 -3.41 -5.53 3.75
N ILE A 65 -2.32 -5.52 2.96
CA ILE A 65 -1.43 -6.66 2.88
C ILE A 65 -0.16 -6.43 3.68
N THR A 66 0.41 -7.52 4.19
CA THR A 66 1.63 -7.55 4.99
C THR A 66 2.79 -8.18 4.21
N ASP A 67 3.95 -8.30 4.87
CA ASP A 67 5.14 -8.95 4.33
C ASP A 67 4.87 -10.40 3.89
N GLU A 68 3.92 -11.10 4.56
CA GLU A 68 3.51 -12.46 4.19
C GLU A 68 2.93 -12.53 2.78
N SER A 69 1.99 -11.63 2.45
CA SER A 69 1.38 -11.59 1.11
C SER A 69 2.38 -11.23 0.03
N VAL A 70 3.34 -10.35 0.32
CA VAL A 70 4.38 -10.04 -0.65
C VAL A 70 5.26 -11.26 -0.90
N ALA A 71 5.55 -12.06 0.12
CA ALA A 71 6.26 -13.33 -0.05
C ALA A 71 5.49 -14.27 -0.98
N ASP A 72 4.17 -14.41 -0.78
CA ASP A 72 3.31 -15.26 -1.61
C ASP A 72 3.24 -14.76 -3.07
N VAL A 73 3.10 -13.45 -3.28
CA VAL A 73 3.08 -12.85 -4.64
C VAL A 73 4.42 -13.00 -5.34
N CYS A 74 5.53 -12.84 -4.61
CA CYS A 74 6.87 -13.02 -5.16
C CYS A 74 7.21 -14.50 -5.40
N ALA A 75 6.58 -15.44 -4.69
CA ALA A 75 6.81 -16.86 -4.84
C ALA A 75 6.34 -17.37 -6.22
N GLY A 76 7.30 -17.57 -7.11
CA GLY A 76 7.08 -18.13 -8.45
C GLY A 76 6.82 -17.11 -9.56
N SER A 77 6.72 -15.82 -9.24
CA SER A 77 6.49 -14.76 -10.23
C SER A 77 7.78 -14.31 -10.93
N HIS A 78 7.63 -13.72 -12.13
CA HIS A 78 8.72 -13.04 -12.84
C HIS A 78 8.32 -11.58 -13.05
N LEU A 79 8.34 -10.82 -11.96
CA LEU A 79 7.79 -9.46 -11.91
C LEU A 79 8.65 -8.44 -12.66
N GLU A 80 7.98 -7.58 -13.42
CA GLU A 80 8.49 -6.39 -14.10
C GLU A 80 7.93 -5.11 -13.44
N TYR A 81 6.71 -5.16 -12.91
CA TYR A 81 6.08 -4.08 -12.14
C TYR A 81 5.48 -4.62 -10.84
N LEU A 82 5.76 -3.93 -9.73
CA LEU A 82 5.17 -4.22 -8.42
C LEU A 82 4.78 -2.92 -7.70
N GLY A 83 3.49 -2.73 -7.43
CA GLY A 83 2.98 -1.60 -6.65
C GLY A 83 2.50 -2.02 -5.28
N LEU A 84 3.12 -1.48 -4.22
CA LEU A 84 2.85 -1.83 -2.81
C LEU A 84 2.62 -0.61 -1.92
N SER A 85 2.45 0.57 -2.50
CA SER A 85 2.25 1.81 -1.75
C SER A 85 1.02 1.75 -0.83
N PHE A 86 1.06 2.40 0.33
CA PHE A 86 -0.04 2.43 1.30
C PHE A 86 -0.40 1.04 1.84
N ASN A 87 0.61 0.27 2.26
CA ASN A 87 0.45 -1.04 2.90
C ASN A 87 1.34 -1.14 4.15
N ALA A 88 0.98 -2.05 5.06
CA ALA A 88 1.71 -2.32 6.29
C ALA A 88 2.89 -3.30 6.07
N ILE A 89 3.78 -2.97 5.13
CA ILE A 89 4.97 -3.78 4.80
C ILE A 89 6.25 -3.15 5.34
N THR A 90 7.23 -3.99 5.69
CA THR A 90 8.46 -3.60 6.38
C THR A 90 9.72 -3.99 5.60
N ASP A 91 10.90 -3.76 6.18
CA ASP A 91 12.18 -4.20 5.60
C ASP A 91 12.26 -5.73 5.39
N GLU A 92 11.38 -6.51 6.03
CA GLU A 92 11.31 -7.97 5.83
C GLU A 92 10.94 -8.33 4.39
N THR A 93 10.07 -7.55 3.73
CA THR A 93 9.66 -7.80 2.34
C THR A 93 10.82 -7.80 1.33
N ILE A 94 11.93 -7.14 1.67
CA ILE A 94 13.06 -6.90 0.76
C ILE A 94 13.68 -8.21 0.29
N VAL A 95 13.72 -9.24 1.14
CA VAL A 95 14.28 -10.55 0.79
C VAL A 95 13.49 -11.25 -0.33
N HIS A 96 12.20 -10.92 -0.46
CA HIS A 96 11.32 -11.45 -1.49
C HIS A 96 11.41 -10.63 -2.77
N ILE A 97 11.25 -9.30 -2.67
CA ILE A 97 11.27 -8.39 -3.83
C ILE A 97 12.62 -8.45 -4.57
N SER A 98 13.73 -8.59 -3.83
CA SER A 98 15.09 -8.63 -4.40
C SER A 98 15.34 -9.86 -5.28
N ARG A 99 14.47 -10.87 -5.27
CA ARG A 99 14.58 -12.08 -6.11
C ARG A 99 14.10 -11.87 -7.55
N HIS A 100 13.57 -10.68 -7.88
CA HIS A 100 13.11 -10.33 -9.23
C HIS A 100 14.08 -9.34 -9.88
N PRO A 101 15.24 -9.77 -10.39
CA PRO A 101 16.20 -8.87 -11.04
C PRO A 101 15.65 -8.22 -12.33
N GLY A 102 14.57 -8.78 -12.89
CA GLY A 102 13.84 -8.21 -14.02
C GLY A 102 12.86 -7.09 -13.63
N LEU A 103 12.70 -6.77 -12.34
CA LEU A 103 11.78 -5.73 -11.89
C LEU A 103 12.23 -4.36 -12.41
N GLN A 104 11.36 -3.67 -13.12
CA GLN A 104 11.62 -2.37 -13.73
C GLN A 104 11.03 -1.23 -12.90
N HIS A 105 9.92 -1.49 -12.21
CA HIS A 105 9.19 -0.50 -11.44
C HIS A 105 8.72 -1.07 -10.09
N LEU A 106 9.06 -0.35 -9.02
CA LEU A 106 8.62 -0.65 -7.65
C LEU A 106 8.08 0.63 -7.01
N THR A 107 6.87 0.59 -6.46
CA THR A 107 6.32 1.70 -5.65
C THR A 107 6.07 1.26 -4.22
N ILE A 108 6.61 2.00 -3.26
CA ILE A 108 6.54 1.72 -1.82
C ILE A 108 6.25 2.99 -0.99
N ILE A 109 5.46 3.90 -1.56
CA ILE A 109 5.07 5.17 -0.92
C ILE A 109 4.21 4.86 0.30
N ASP A 110 4.44 5.55 1.41
CA ASP A 110 3.67 5.37 2.66
C ASP A 110 3.65 3.90 3.14
N THR A 111 4.85 3.35 3.35
CA THR A 111 5.10 2.00 3.88
C THR A 111 6.09 2.08 5.04
N ALA A 112 6.19 1.02 5.85
CA ALA A 112 7.13 0.94 6.97
C ALA A 112 8.54 0.47 6.57
N ILE A 113 8.82 0.30 5.27
CA ILE A 113 10.18 0.09 4.76
C ILE A 113 11.03 1.29 5.17
N SER A 114 12.24 1.05 5.68
CA SER A 114 13.15 2.11 6.11
C SER A 114 13.94 2.70 4.93
N ASP A 115 14.62 3.83 5.15
CA ASP A 115 15.55 4.37 4.15
C ASP A 115 16.72 3.43 3.91
N ASN A 116 17.13 2.67 4.94
CA ASN A 116 18.14 1.63 4.79
C ASN A 116 17.63 0.47 3.93
N GLY A 117 16.39 0.06 4.14
CA GLY A 117 15.70 -0.92 3.31
C GLY A 117 15.63 -0.47 1.85
N THR A 118 15.26 0.78 1.63
CA THR A 118 15.22 1.39 0.29
C THR A 118 16.60 1.40 -0.39
N ARG A 119 17.67 1.69 0.35
CA ARG A 119 19.05 1.56 -0.18
C ARG A 119 19.39 0.12 -0.55
N ARG A 120 18.98 -0.86 0.25
CA ARG A 120 19.16 -2.29 -0.07
C ARG A 120 18.42 -2.68 -1.34
N LEU A 121 17.16 -2.25 -1.49
CA LEU A 121 16.37 -2.47 -2.71
C LEU A 121 17.06 -1.89 -3.95
N ARG A 122 17.52 -0.63 -3.89
CA ARG A 122 18.25 0.00 -5.02
C ARG A 122 19.57 -0.70 -5.36
N LYS A 123 20.25 -1.27 -4.36
CA LYS A 123 21.49 -2.03 -4.56
C LYS A 123 21.22 -3.40 -5.21
N ALA A 124 20.16 -4.08 -4.78
CA ALA A 124 19.76 -5.39 -5.31
C ALA A 124 19.17 -5.27 -6.72
N LEU A 125 18.33 -4.26 -6.95
CA LEU A 125 17.58 -4.05 -8.18
C LEU A 125 18.13 -2.86 -8.96
N ARG A 126 19.34 -3.00 -9.49
CA ARG A 126 20.11 -1.88 -10.08
C ARG A 126 19.43 -1.21 -11.28
N SER A 127 18.62 -1.95 -12.02
CA SER A 127 17.84 -1.47 -13.17
C SER A 127 16.41 -1.03 -12.80
N CYS A 128 15.97 -1.26 -11.56
CA CYS A 128 14.62 -0.96 -11.13
C CYS A 128 14.47 0.49 -10.68
N ARG A 129 13.44 1.17 -11.17
CA ARG A 129 13.02 2.47 -10.64
C ARG A 129 12.20 2.25 -9.36
N VAL A 130 12.85 2.47 -8.21
CA VAL A 130 12.21 2.45 -6.89
C VAL A 130 11.67 3.84 -6.53
N ILE A 131 10.34 3.96 -6.48
CA ILE A 131 9.58 5.15 -6.10
C ILE A 131 9.13 4.99 -4.64
N ARG A 132 9.45 5.97 -3.81
CA ARG A 132 9.18 6.03 -2.38
C ARG A 132 8.66 7.40 -2.01
#